data_AF-A0A516HCE4-F1
#
_entry.id   AF-A0A516HCE4-F1
#
_cell.length_a   1.000
_cell.length_b   1.000
_cell.length_c   1.000
_cell.angle_alpha   90.00
_cell.angle_beta   90.00
_cell.angle_gamma   90.00
#
_symmetry.space_group_name_H-M   'P 1'
#
loop_
_entity.id
_entity.type
_entity.pdbx_description
1 polymer ?
#
loop_
_entity_poly.entity_id
_entity_poly.type
_entity_poly.pdbx_seq_one_letter_code
_entity_poly.pdbx_strand_id
1 'polypeptide(L)'
;MSNEDWYRNIEWNEEIEEAFYLKLKRARRKEQYLRIQASILSTKYPDISLALLDKYFELKDDFDHAQAYCDMASAFISKNMVEDALNSYEKALNRELEFPNLKTDAYILFPLTIVKNKLVHLYSKAETVLNANQSRLMFPIDFFRWHAALAIINANDGNDGSASKHAQIALDSAQIKKSGFTFHQNLGLVGKEYKDIVKELREIYA
;
A
#
# COMPACT_ATOMS: atom_id res chain seq x y z
N MET A 1 29.04 -0.67 -7.11
CA MET A 1 27.63 -1.08 -7.33
C MET A 1 27.55 -1.50 -8.79
N SER A 2 27.18 -2.76 -9.06
CA SER A 2 27.25 -3.33 -10.42
C SER A 2 26.30 -2.61 -11.38
N ASN A 3 26.56 -2.78 -12.68
CA ASN A 3 25.81 -2.20 -13.81
C ASN A 3 24.33 -2.69 -13.92
N GLU A 4 23.78 -3.31 -12.86
CA GLU A 4 22.59 -4.16 -12.88
C GLU A 4 21.29 -3.45 -12.43
N ASP A 5 21.36 -2.41 -11.60
CA ASP A 5 20.17 -1.75 -11.02
C ASP A 5 19.76 -0.43 -11.71
N TRP A 6 19.90 -0.36 -13.03
CA TRP A 6 19.60 0.86 -13.80
C TRP A 6 18.14 1.34 -13.75
N TYR A 7 17.24 0.51 -13.19
CA TYR A 7 15.80 0.74 -13.06
C TYR A 7 15.33 0.83 -11.60
N ARG A 8 16.27 1.05 -10.66
CA ARG A 8 15.98 1.24 -9.23
C ARG A 8 16.48 2.59 -8.72
N ASN A 9 16.38 3.62 -9.55
CA ASN A 9 16.86 4.95 -9.20
C ASN A 9 15.97 5.56 -8.11
N ILE A 10 16.58 6.03 -7.02
CA ILE A 10 15.89 6.75 -5.94
C ILE A 10 15.80 8.25 -6.20
N GLU A 11 16.66 8.75 -7.10
CA GLU A 11 16.65 10.11 -7.62
C GLU A 11 16.15 10.12 -9.06
N TRP A 12 15.64 11.26 -9.51
CA TRP A 12 15.21 11.44 -10.89
C TRP A 12 15.56 12.84 -11.39
N ASN A 13 16.27 12.88 -12.52
CA ASN A 13 16.63 14.08 -13.27
C ASN A 13 16.72 13.72 -14.76
N GLU A 14 16.94 14.70 -15.63
CA GLU A 14 16.99 14.50 -17.08
C GLU A 14 18.02 13.44 -17.51
N GLU A 15 19.22 13.43 -16.92
CA GLU A 15 20.27 12.45 -17.24
C GLU A 15 19.85 11.02 -16.87
N ILE A 16 19.27 10.84 -15.68
CA ILE A 16 18.77 9.53 -15.22
C ILE A 16 17.62 9.06 -16.10
N GLU A 17 16.71 9.96 -16.47
CA GLU A 17 15.57 9.68 -17.33
C GLU A 17 16.01 9.21 -18.72
N GLU A 18 16.92 9.95 -19.35
CA GLU A 18 17.48 9.58 -20.65
C GLU A 18 18.17 8.22 -20.59
N ALA A 19 19.02 7.99 -19.59
CA ALA A 19 19.71 6.72 -19.40
C ALA A 19 18.73 5.56 -19.18
N PHE A 20 17.68 5.79 -18.38
CA PHE A 20 16.63 4.81 -18.12
C PHE A 20 15.91 4.43 -19.42
N TYR A 21 15.43 5.41 -20.19
CA TYR A 21 14.69 5.13 -21.43
C TYR A 21 15.56 4.52 -22.53
N LEU A 22 16.85 4.89 -22.62
CA LEU A 22 17.80 4.27 -23.55
C LEU A 22 17.94 2.76 -23.28
N LYS A 23 18.03 2.37 -22.01
CA LYS A 23 18.09 0.95 -21.60
C LYS A 23 16.72 0.27 -21.75
N LEU A 24 15.64 0.94 -21.37
CA LEU A 24 14.27 0.42 -21.49
C LEU A 24 13.90 0.07 -22.93
N LYS A 25 14.33 0.87 -23.91
CA LYS A 25 14.08 0.59 -25.34
C LYS A 25 14.58 -0.79 -25.76
N ARG A 26 15.73 -1.22 -25.23
CA ARG A 26 16.39 -2.50 -25.52
C ARG A 26 15.91 -3.65 -24.60
N ALA A 27 15.21 -3.32 -23.53
CA ALA A 27 14.71 -4.29 -22.56
C ALA A 27 13.61 -5.19 -23.14
N ARG A 28 13.64 -6.47 -22.75
CA ARG A 28 12.59 -7.45 -23.10
C ARG A 28 11.36 -7.35 -22.21
N ARG A 29 11.55 -7.07 -20.92
CA ARG A 29 10.50 -6.99 -19.88
C ARG A 29 10.27 -5.54 -19.45
N LYS A 30 9.76 -4.71 -20.37
CA LYS A 30 9.64 -3.25 -20.16
C LYS A 30 8.68 -2.93 -19.02
N GLU A 31 7.57 -3.67 -18.96
CA GLU A 31 6.54 -3.59 -17.94
C GLU A 31 7.10 -3.75 -16.53
N GLN A 32 8.00 -4.72 -16.32
CA GLN A 32 8.64 -4.92 -15.01
C GLN A 32 9.50 -3.73 -14.59
N TYR A 33 10.32 -3.20 -15.50
CA TYR A 33 11.22 -2.09 -15.18
C TYR A 33 10.48 -0.78 -14.94
N LEU A 34 9.42 -0.51 -15.71
CA LEU A 34 8.55 0.64 -15.50
C LEU A 34 7.89 0.60 -14.12
N ARG A 35 7.26 -0.53 -13.76
CA ARG A 35 6.57 -0.66 -12.47
C ARG A 35 7.53 -0.56 -11.29
N ILE A 36 8.67 -1.26 -11.35
CA ILE A 36 9.66 -1.22 -10.26
C ILE A 36 10.19 0.21 -10.07
N GLN A 37 10.59 0.89 -11.15
CA GLN A 37 11.07 2.27 -11.08
C GLN A 37 9.99 3.21 -10.53
N ALA A 38 8.74 3.07 -10.98
CA ALA A 38 7.62 3.86 -10.48
C ALA A 38 7.39 3.68 -8.98
N SER A 39 7.30 2.43 -8.51
CA SER A 39 7.08 2.13 -7.08
C SER A 39 8.12 2.79 -6.16
N ILE A 40 9.40 2.81 -6.57
CA ILE A 40 10.50 3.45 -5.84
C ILE A 40 10.32 4.97 -5.79
N LEU A 41 9.87 5.57 -6.89
CA LEU A 41 9.72 7.02 -7.03
C LEU A 41 8.42 7.56 -6.42
N SER A 42 7.43 6.70 -6.16
CA SER A 42 6.07 7.08 -5.75
C SER A 42 5.98 8.12 -4.63
N THR A 43 6.91 8.09 -3.66
CA THR A 43 6.93 9.06 -2.55
C THR A 43 7.63 10.37 -2.90
N LYS A 44 8.82 10.32 -3.51
CA LYS A 44 9.66 11.51 -3.72
C LYS A 44 9.36 12.23 -5.04
N TYR A 45 8.94 11.48 -6.05
CA TYR A 45 8.68 11.94 -7.40
C TYR A 45 7.34 11.35 -7.91
N PRO A 46 6.22 11.66 -7.24
CA PRO A 46 4.94 11.03 -7.54
C PRO A 46 4.44 11.28 -8.98
N ASP A 47 4.70 12.46 -9.54
CA ASP A 47 4.33 12.77 -10.94
C ASP A 47 5.06 11.87 -11.95
N ILE A 48 6.35 11.64 -11.71
CA ILE A 48 7.17 10.75 -12.54
C ILE A 48 6.70 9.30 -12.36
N SER A 49 6.41 8.89 -11.11
CA SER A 49 5.83 7.57 -10.84
C SER A 49 4.54 7.34 -11.63
N LEU A 50 3.62 8.31 -11.63
CA LEU A 50 2.37 8.21 -12.38
C LEU A 50 2.63 8.15 -13.90
N ALA A 51 3.49 9.00 -14.43
CA ALA A 51 3.84 8.97 -15.86
C ALA A 51 4.50 7.64 -16.31
N LEU A 52 5.31 7.02 -15.44
CA LEU A 52 5.87 5.69 -15.70
C LEU A 52 4.79 4.60 -15.66
N LEU A 53 3.81 4.72 -14.77
CA LEU A 53 2.68 3.79 -14.67
C LEU A 53 1.72 3.95 -15.85
N ASP A 54 1.47 5.16 -16.34
CA ASP A 54 0.69 5.38 -17.56
C ASP A 54 1.32 4.65 -18.75
N LYS A 55 2.64 4.78 -18.93
CA LYS A 55 3.39 4.01 -19.94
C LYS A 55 3.34 2.51 -19.71
N TYR A 56 3.29 2.06 -18.45
CA TYR A 56 3.12 0.64 -18.13
C TYR A 56 1.76 0.12 -18.62
N PHE A 57 0.68 0.85 -18.38
CA PHE A 57 -0.68 0.45 -18.79
C PHE A 57 -0.91 0.54 -20.31
N GLU A 58 -0.09 1.30 -21.05
CA GLU A 58 -0.08 1.28 -22.52
C GLU A 58 0.50 -0.02 -23.10
N LEU A 59 1.24 -0.80 -22.31
CA LEU A 59 1.78 -2.09 -22.75
C LEU A 59 0.69 -3.16 -22.78
N LYS A 60 0.81 -4.12 -23.70
CA LYS A 60 -0.16 -5.23 -23.83
C LYS A 60 -0.09 -6.26 -22.72
N ASP A 61 1.02 -6.31 -21.97
CA ASP A 61 1.23 -7.32 -20.94
C ASP A 61 0.52 -6.90 -19.66
N ASP A 62 -0.24 -7.83 -19.08
CA ASP A 62 -1.01 -7.59 -17.88
C ASP A 62 -0.47 -8.21 -16.59
N PHE A 63 0.78 -8.67 -16.64
CA PHE A 63 1.50 -9.40 -15.59
C PHE A 63 1.26 -8.95 -14.15
N ASP A 64 1.28 -7.64 -13.86
CA ASP A 64 1.25 -7.12 -12.48
C ASP A 64 0.34 -5.90 -12.30
N HIS A 65 -0.81 -5.87 -13.00
CA HIS A 65 -1.76 -4.75 -12.94
C HIS A 65 -2.24 -4.45 -11.51
N ALA A 66 -2.51 -5.48 -10.71
CA ALA A 66 -2.99 -5.29 -9.34
C ALA A 66 -1.97 -4.49 -8.52
N GLN A 67 -0.69 -4.86 -8.57
CA GLN A 67 0.34 -4.12 -7.85
C GLN A 67 0.61 -2.75 -8.48
N ALA A 68 0.57 -2.63 -9.81
CA ALA A 68 0.74 -1.34 -10.49
C ALA A 68 -0.32 -0.32 -10.02
N TYR A 69 -1.56 -0.76 -9.79
CA TYR A 69 -2.60 0.09 -9.20
C TYR A 69 -2.30 0.47 -7.73
N CYS A 70 -1.74 -0.43 -6.91
CA CYS A 70 -1.25 -0.07 -5.57
C CYS A 70 -0.11 0.95 -5.61
N ASP A 71 0.79 0.83 -6.60
CA ASP A 71 1.90 1.76 -6.80
C ASP A 71 1.36 3.14 -7.24
N MET A 72 0.34 3.19 -8.10
CA MET A 72 -0.38 4.44 -8.43
C MET A 72 -1.02 5.06 -7.20
N ALA A 73 -1.72 4.26 -6.38
CA ALA A 73 -2.36 4.75 -5.17
C ALA A 73 -1.34 5.38 -4.22
N SER A 74 -0.16 4.77 -4.08
CA SER A 74 0.94 5.32 -3.28
C SER A 74 1.44 6.67 -3.79
N ALA A 75 1.53 6.84 -5.11
CA ALA A 75 1.88 8.13 -5.71
C ALA A 75 0.78 9.19 -5.49
N PHE A 76 -0.50 8.82 -5.64
CA PHE A 76 -1.62 9.73 -5.37
C PHE A 76 -1.70 10.15 -3.89
N ILE A 77 -1.48 9.22 -2.95
CA ILE A 77 -1.38 9.55 -1.52
C ILE A 77 -0.27 10.57 -1.27
N SER A 78 0.89 10.42 -1.92
CA SER A 78 2.01 11.36 -1.79
C SER A 78 1.68 12.75 -2.34
N LYS A 79 0.68 12.86 -3.23
CA LYS A 79 0.11 14.11 -3.73
C LYS A 79 -1.12 14.60 -2.95
N ASN A 80 -1.51 13.92 -1.87
CA ASN A 80 -2.76 14.14 -1.13
C ASN A 80 -4.04 14.02 -2.00
N MET A 81 -3.97 13.27 -3.11
CA MET A 81 -5.09 12.99 -4.01
C MET A 81 -5.81 11.72 -3.53
N VAL A 82 -6.54 11.84 -2.43
CA VAL A 82 -7.10 10.68 -1.71
C VAL A 82 -8.13 9.92 -2.56
N GLU A 83 -9.02 10.62 -3.27
CA GLU A 83 -10.04 9.98 -4.11
C GLU A 83 -9.42 9.14 -5.23
N ASP A 84 -8.40 9.67 -5.91
CA ASP A 84 -7.66 8.93 -6.94
C ASP A 84 -6.93 7.72 -6.37
N ALA A 85 -6.36 7.83 -5.16
CA ALA A 85 -5.76 6.71 -4.48
C ALA A 85 -6.77 5.59 -4.17
N LEU A 86 -7.96 5.95 -3.69
CA LEU A 86 -9.04 4.99 -3.44
C LEU A 86 -9.50 4.32 -4.73
N ASN A 87 -9.70 5.10 -5.81
CA ASN A 87 -10.04 4.56 -7.12
C ASN A 87 -8.98 3.56 -7.62
N SER A 88 -7.70 3.86 -7.44
CA SER A 88 -6.62 2.94 -7.79
C SER A 88 -6.64 1.67 -6.94
N TYR A 89 -6.83 1.76 -5.62
CA TYR A 89 -6.97 0.55 -4.80
C TYR A 89 -8.19 -0.30 -5.19
N GLU A 90 -9.32 0.32 -5.57
CA GLU A 90 -10.48 -0.41 -6.06
C GLU A 90 -10.18 -1.16 -7.35
N LYS A 91 -9.44 -0.55 -8.28
CA LYS A 91 -8.95 -1.25 -9.47
C LYS A 91 -8.02 -2.42 -9.11
N ALA A 92 -7.16 -2.25 -8.12
CA ALA A 92 -6.31 -3.33 -7.61
C ALA A 92 -7.17 -4.49 -7.08
N LEU A 93 -8.13 -4.21 -6.20
CA LEU A 93 -9.03 -5.22 -5.61
C LEU A 93 -9.85 -5.94 -6.68
N ASN A 94 -10.40 -5.22 -7.66
CA ASN A 94 -11.13 -5.82 -8.78
C ASN A 94 -10.23 -6.75 -9.60
N ARG A 95 -8.98 -6.35 -9.83
CA ARG A 95 -8.01 -7.19 -10.53
C ARG A 95 -7.66 -8.46 -9.75
N GLU A 96 -7.57 -8.40 -8.42
CA GLU A 96 -7.38 -9.59 -7.58
C GLU A 96 -8.58 -10.56 -7.64
N LEU A 97 -9.79 -10.05 -7.85
CA LEU A 97 -10.99 -10.90 -8.04
C LEU A 97 -10.96 -11.63 -9.38
N GLU A 98 -10.53 -10.94 -10.45
CA GLU A 98 -10.34 -11.54 -11.77
C GLU A 98 -9.18 -12.55 -11.78
N PHE A 99 -8.11 -12.30 -11.00
CA PHE A 99 -6.91 -13.11 -10.94
C PHE A 99 -6.58 -13.47 -9.48
N PRO A 100 -7.25 -14.47 -8.88
CA PRO A 100 -7.17 -14.75 -7.44
C PRO A 100 -5.77 -15.09 -6.92
N ASN A 101 -4.83 -15.51 -7.79
CA ASN A 101 -3.45 -15.79 -7.41
C ASN A 101 -2.58 -14.53 -7.29
N LEU A 102 -3.02 -13.39 -7.83
CA LEU A 102 -2.38 -12.09 -7.65
C LEU A 102 -2.95 -11.46 -6.37
N LYS A 103 -2.10 -11.32 -5.36
CA LYS A 103 -2.45 -10.71 -4.07
C LYS A 103 -1.53 -9.53 -3.80
N THR A 104 -2.12 -8.42 -3.39
CA THR A 104 -1.46 -7.17 -3.02
C THR A 104 -1.87 -6.74 -1.61
N ASP A 105 -1.38 -5.61 -1.14
CA ASP A 105 -1.79 -5.03 0.14
C ASP A 105 -3.04 -4.13 0.02
N ALA A 106 -3.69 -4.05 -1.15
CA ALA A 106 -4.87 -3.20 -1.35
C ALA A 106 -5.96 -3.43 -0.31
N TYR A 107 -6.16 -4.69 0.11
CA TYR A 107 -7.19 -5.08 1.08
C TYR A 107 -7.02 -4.45 2.48
N ILE A 108 -5.81 -4.03 2.86
CA ILE A 108 -5.51 -3.34 4.12
C ILE A 108 -5.17 -1.88 3.91
N LEU A 109 -4.57 -1.51 2.78
CA LEU A 109 -4.23 -0.12 2.47
C LEU A 109 -5.47 0.72 2.13
N PHE A 110 -6.45 0.16 1.44
CA PHE A 110 -7.70 0.85 1.11
C PHE A 110 -8.52 1.21 2.36
N PRO A 111 -8.87 0.26 3.24
CA PRO A 111 -9.57 0.58 4.49
C PRO A 111 -8.79 1.54 5.39
N LEU A 112 -7.47 1.36 5.49
CA LEU A 112 -6.63 2.24 6.29
C LEU A 112 -6.64 3.68 5.74
N THR A 113 -6.61 3.85 4.42
CA THR A 113 -6.69 5.16 3.79
C THR A 113 -8.04 5.83 4.08
N ILE A 114 -9.13 5.07 4.04
CA ILE A 114 -10.48 5.56 4.36
C ILE A 114 -10.55 6.10 5.80
N VAL A 115 -10.09 5.34 6.80
CA VAL A 115 -10.17 5.77 8.21
C VAL A 115 -9.22 6.92 8.51
N LYS A 116 -8.00 6.90 7.94
CA LYS A 116 -7.02 8.00 8.12
C LYS A 116 -7.56 9.35 7.63
N ASN A 117 -8.38 9.32 6.57
CA ASN A 117 -8.99 10.51 5.99
C ASN A 117 -10.43 10.75 6.49
N LYS A 118 -10.89 9.99 7.48
CA LYS A 118 -12.21 10.11 8.11
C LYS A 118 -13.36 10.09 7.10
N LEU A 119 -13.24 9.25 6.08
CA LEU A 119 -14.26 9.09 5.04
C LEU A 119 -15.38 8.16 5.53
N VAL A 120 -16.13 8.61 6.53
CA VAL A 120 -17.14 7.81 7.27
C VAL A 120 -18.16 7.16 6.33
N HIS A 121 -18.54 7.84 5.25
CA HIS A 121 -19.47 7.31 4.24
C HIS A 121 -18.95 6.05 3.52
N LEU A 122 -17.66 5.73 3.62
CA LEU A 122 -17.03 4.53 3.05
C LEU A 122 -16.72 3.44 4.08
N TYR A 123 -17.04 3.63 5.36
CA TYR A 123 -16.66 2.69 6.43
C TYR A 123 -17.26 1.29 6.22
N SER A 124 -18.53 1.20 5.80
CA SER A 124 -19.16 -0.08 5.47
C SER A 124 -18.44 -0.82 4.33
N LYS A 125 -17.96 -0.09 3.32
CA LYS A 125 -17.17 -0.66 2.22
C LYS A 125 -15.80 -1.12 2.72
N ALA A 126 -15.14 -0.32 3.55
CA ALA A 126 -13.86 -0.66 4.17
C ALA A 126 -13.98 -1.95 4.99
N GLU A 127 -15.00 -2.07 5.85
CA GLU A 127 -15.27 -3.26 6.65
C GLU A 127 -15.54 -4.50 5.78
N THR A 128 -16.32 -4.35 4.70
CA THR A 128 -16.57 -5.44 3.75
C THR A 128 -15.26 -5.99 3.17
N VAL A 129 -14.35 -5.12 2.75
CA VAL A 129 -13.03 -5.51 2.22
C VAL A 129 -12.19 -6.21 3.29
N LEU A 130 -12.17 -5.69 4.52
CA LEU A 130 -11.41 -6.27 5.64
C LEU A 130 -11.91 -7.67 6.00
N ASN A 131 -13.23 -7.85 6.10
CA ASN A 131 -13.85 -9.11 6.50
C ASN A 131 -13.66 -10.20 5.44
N ALA A 132 -13.74 -9.86 4.15
CA ALA A 132 -13.52 -10.80 3.06
C ALA A 132 -12.07 -11.32 2.97
N ASN A 133 -11.11 -10.65 3.63
CA ASN A 133 -9.68 -10.86 3.43
C ASN A 133 -8.91 -11.17 4.72
N GLN A 134 -9.60 -11.46 5.84
CA GLN A 134 -8.95 -11.72 7.13
C GLN A 134 -7.91 -12.85 7.09
N SER A 135 -8.12 -13.88 6.27
CA SER A 135 -7.20 -15.01 6.14
C SER A 135 -5.83 -14.66 5.53
N ARG A 136 -5.66 -13.44 5.00
CA ARG A 136 -4.42 -12.99 4.33
C ARG A 136 -3.40 -12.36 5.29
N LEU A 137 -3.78 -12.08 6.54
CA LEU A 137 -2.89 -11.43 7.50
C LEU A 137 -1.67 -12.33 7.80
N MET A 138 -0.47 -11.82 7.55
CA MET A 138 0.76 -12.59 7.70
C MET A 138 1.77 -11.89 8.62
N PHE A 139 2.00 -10.60 8.40
CA PHE A 139 3.02 -9.84 9.09
C PHE A 139 2.43 -8.94 10.19
N PRO A 140 3.23 -8.54 11.20
CA PRO A 140 2.80 -7.57 12.22
C PRO A 140 2.16 -6.29 11.65
N ILE A 141 2.68 -5.79 10.52
CA ILE A 141 2.09 -4.64 9.84
C ILE A 141 0.70 -4.91 9.30
N ASP A 142 0.40 -6.13 8.84
CA ASP A 142 -0.93 -6.48 8.33
C ASP A 142 -1.94 -6.48 9.47
N PHE A 143 -1.59 -7.14 10.59
CA PHE A 143 -2.40 -7.12 11.80
C PHE A 143 -2.63 -5.70 12.31
N PHE A 144 -1.57 -4.88 12.36
CA PHE A 144 -1.68 -3.48 12.75
C PHE A 144 -2.68 -2.73 11.88
N ARG A 145 -2.50 -2.75 10.54
CA ARG A 145 -3.35 -1.99 9.62
C ARG A 145 -4.80 -2.47 9.65
N TRP A 146 -5.01 -3.78 9.67
CA TRP A 146 -6.34 -4.40 9.71
C TRP A 146 -7.10 -4.07 11.00
N HIS A 147 -6.45 -4.29 12.15
CA HIS A 147 -7.06 -3.98 13.45
C HIS A 147 -7.22 -2.48 13.68
N ALA A 148 -6.28 -1.64 13.21
CA ALA A 148 -6.41 -0.19 13.33
C ALA A 148 -7.65 0.34 12.60
N ALA A 149 -7.88 -0.13 11.37
CA ALA A 149 -9.07 0.25 10.60
C ALA A 149 -10.36 -0.19 11.30
N LEU A 150 -10.43 -1.45 11.76
CA LEU A 150 -11.61 -1.94 12.49
C LEU A 150 -11.83 -1.19 13.81
N ALA A 151 -10.78 -0.84 14.55
CA ALA A 151 -10.91 -0.08 15.79
C ALA A 151 -11.58 1.28 15.55
N ILE A 152 -11.11 2.03 14.55
CA ILE A 152 -11.65 3.37 14.23
C ILE A 152 -13.09 3.27 13.69
N ILE A 153 -13.39 2.28 12.85
CA ILE A 153 -14.75 2.06 12.35
C ILE A 153 -15.69 1.73 13.52
N ASN A 154 -15.32 0.77 14.38
CA ASN A 154 -16.16 0.37 15.51
C ASN A 154 -16.34 1.51 16.52
N ALA A 155 -15.32 2.34 16.75
CA ALA A 155 -15.44 3.51 17.62
C ALA A 155 -16.44 4.53 17.06
N ASN A 156 -16.39 4.78 15.75
CA ASN A 156 -17.36 5.66 15.07
C ASN A 156 -18.79 5.13 15.17
N ASP A 157 -18.97 3.82 15.12
CA ASP A 157 -20.27 3.16 15.15
C ASP A 157 -20.82 2.96 16.58
N GLY A 158 -20.09 3.41 17.61
CA GLY A 158 -20.46 3.27 19.02
C GLY A 158 -20.25 1.86 19.61
N ASN A 159 -19.49 1.02 18.91
CA ASN A 159 -19.18 -0.35 19.31
C ASN A 159 -17.92 -0.41 20.19
N ASP A 160 -17.91 0.33 21.32
CA ASP A 160 -16.71 0.62 22.12
C ASP A 160 -15.94 -0.64 22.57
N GLY A 161 -16.65 -1.71 22.96
CA GLY A 161 -16.00 -2.96 23.38
C GLY A 161 -15.23 -3.64 22.23
N SER A 162 -15.77 -3.60 21.01
CA SER A 162 -15.10 -4.09 19.82
C SER A 162 -13.94 -3.17 19.43
N ALA A 163 -14.18 -1.86 19.46
CA ALA A 163 -13.20 -0.83 19.14
C ALA A 163 -11.95 -0.95 20.02
N SER A 164 -12.13 -1.02 21.34
CA SER A 164 -11.04 -1.17 22.31
C SER A 164 -10.27 -2.48 22.11
N LYS A 165 -10.95 -3.60 21.84
CA LYS A 165 -10.30 -4.89 21.54
C LYS A 165 -9.43 -4.81 20.29
N HIS A 166 -9.95 -4.21 19.21
CA HIS A 166 -9.18 -4.03 17.98
C HIS A 166 -8.01 -3.06 18.20
N ALA A 167 -8.20 -1.97 18.95
CA ALA A 167 -7.16 -1.01 19.27
C ALA A 167 -6.01 -1.68 20.05
N GLN A 168 -6.33 -2.52 21.04
CA GLN A 168 -5.32 -3.28 21.80
C GLN A 168 -4.47 -4.15 20.88
N ILE A 169 -5.10 -4.95 20.00
CA ILE A 169 -4.36 -5.86 19.10
C ILE A 169 -3.48 -5.09 18.12
N ALA A 170 -3.95 -3.95 17.60
CA ALA A 170 -3.14 -3.08 16.77
C ALA A 170 -1.93 -2.53 17.55
N LEU A 171 -2.14 -2.03 18.77
CA LEU A 171 -1.07 -1.49 19.61
C LEU A 171 -0.02 -2.55 19.96
N ASP A 172 -0.44 -3.78 20.28
CA ASP A 172 0.46 -4.91 20.52
C ASP A 172 1.28 -5.24 19.27
N SER A 173 0.63 -5.27 18.10
CA SER A 173 1.30 -5.49 16.82
C SER A 173 2.36 -4.42 16.52
N ALA A 174 2.11 -3.16 16.90
CA ALA A 174 3.07 -2.05 16.75
C ALA A 174 4.29 -2.16 17.69
N GLN A 175 4.18 -2.92 18.78
CA GLN A 175 5.30 -3.15 19.69
C GLN A 175 6.26 -4.24 19.21
N ILE A 176 5.82 -5.12 18.30
CA ILE A 176 6.64 -6.21 17.75
C ILE A 176 7.89 -5.63 17.06
N LYS A 177 9.07 -6.09 17.49
CA LYS A 177 10.38 -5.68 16.93
C LYS A 177 11.06 -6.73 16.06
N LYS A 178 10.47 -7.92 15.97
CA LYS A 178 10.97 -9.04 15.17
C LYS A 178 9.81 -9.76 14.50
N SER A 179 9.93 -9.98 13.20
CA SER A 179 8.92 -10.61 12.34
C SER A 179 8.73 -12.11 12.56
N GLY A 180 9.63 -12.74 13.33
CA GLY A 180 9.66 -14.19 13.55
C GLY A 180 10.45 -14.97 12.47
N PHE A 181 10.87 -14.34 11.38
CA PHE A 181 11.70 -14.98 10.35
C PHE A 181 13.18 -15.01 10.75
N THR A 182 13.82 -16.16 10.62
CA THR A 182 15.24 -16.37 10.99
C THR A 182 16.18 -15.39 10.31
N PHE A 183 16.03 -15.20 8.99
CA PHE A 183 16.95 -14.40 8.16
C PHE A 183 16.44 -12.98 7.85
N HIS A 184 15.17 -12.69 8.10
CA HIS A 184 14.52 -11.41 7.75
C HIS A 184 13.70 -10.85 8.92
N GLN A 185 14.34 -10.73 10.09
CA GLN A 185 13.70 -10.33 11.35
C GLN A 185 13.02 -8.95 11.29
N ASN A 186 13.37 -8.09 10.33
CA ASN A 186 12.82 -6.74 10.22
C ASN A 186 11.68 -6.63 9.20
N LEU A 187 11.31 -7.73 8.52
CA LEU A 187 10.28 -7.71 7.48
C LEU A 187 8.88 -7.52 8.07
N GLY A 188 8.07 -6.64 7.47
CA GLY A 188 6.67 -6.49 7.84
C GLY A 188 6.43 -5.97 9.27
N LEU A 189 7.35 -5.15 9.80
CA LEU A 189 7.19 -4.47 11.07
C LEU A 189 6.44 -3.15 10.91
N VAL A 190 5.79 -2.68 11.99
CA VAL A 190 5.11 -1.38 12.01
C VAL A 190 6.13 -0.25 12.10
N GLY A 191 6.11 0.63 11.09
CA GLY A 191 6.99 1.78 11.00
C GLY A 191 6.49 3.03 11.75
N LYS A 192 7.33 4.07 11.77
CA LYS A 192 7.05 5.34 12.48
C LYS A 192 6.02 6.22 11.78
N GLU A 193 5.78 5.96 10.50
CA GLU A 193 4.79 6.64 9.66
C GLU A 193 3.35 6.49 10.19
N TYR A 194 3.08 5.54 11.10
CA TYR A 194 1.78 5.34 11.74
C TYR A 194 1.62 6.01 13.11
N LYS A 195 2.55 6.90 13.52
CA LYS A 195 2.52 7.55 14.84
C LYS A 195 1.16 8.20 15.19
N ASP A 196 0.49 8.79 14.19
CA ASP A 196 -0.76 9.52 14.40
C ASP A 196 -1.93 8.54 14.62
N ILE A 197 -1.95 7.43 13.86
CA ILE A 197 -2.91 6.34 14.08
C ILE A 197 -2.66 5.69 15.44
N VAL A 198 -1.42 5.44 15.82
CA VAL A 198 -1.08 4.88 17.14
C VAL A 198 -1.59 5.78 18.27
N LYS A 199 -1.56 7.11 18.09
CA LYS A 199 -2.12 8.04 19.06
C LYS A 199 -3.65 7.89 19.15
N GLU A 200 -4.35 7.88 18.03
CA GLU A 200 -5.80 7.70 17.97
C GLU A 200 -6.24 6.36 18.59
N LEU A 201 -5.51 5.27 18.31
CA LEU A 201 -5.80 3.97 18.91
C LEU A 201 -5.64 3.95 20.43
N ARG A 202 -4.72 4.72 20.99
CA ARG A 202 -4.59 4.86 22.46
C ARG A 202 -5.77 5.59 23.07
N GLU A 203 -6.36 6.53 22.34
CA GLU A 203 -7.57 7.24 22.78
C GLU A 203 -8.79 6.30 22.73
N ILE A 204 -8.89 5.42 21.73
CA ILE A 204 -9.96 4.40 21.62
C ILE A 204 -9.81 3.29 22.68
N TYR A 205 -8.58 2.94 23.04
CA TYR A 205 -8.32 1.89 24.03
C TYR A 205 -8.53 2.34 25.48
N ALA A 206 -8.34 3.64 25.77
CA ALA A 206 -8.38 4.21 27.12
C ALA A 206 -9.77 4.15 27.76
#